data_AF-A0A4P6XKZ7-F1
#
_entry.id   AF-A0A4P6XKZ7-F1
#
_cell.length_a   1.000
_cell.length_b   1.000
_cell.length_c   1.000
_cell.angle_alpha   90.00
_cell.angle_beta   90.00
_cell.angle_gamma   90.00
#
_symmetry.space_group_name_H-M   'P 1'
#
loop_
_entity.id
_entity.type
_entity.pdbx_description
1 polymer ?
#
loop_
_entity_poly.entity_id
_entity_poly.type
_entity_poly.pdbx_seq_one_letter_code
_entity_poly.pdbx_strand_id
1 'polypeptide(L)'
;MLAHGIKNEQNVQDSPFKAHKNFMLQQRVLEAVIKCWKGEHGETIFAIVELAKNMESQMPSSLRNLIERPTQLLYHLYLGFPETGECIISHWKDKRKWRDIFLPETVLIFAREVWPMLPVSAKPRFNPDMVMDALLKIRFDAMVMELGHEDDFYDVSTYQDSMKVAAGIKKSTKAAFRPHDYRGQNVSDLFFYRMLRQLAKHREVCPNCLSQHKLLACDEVLENPWENLAAYTHGNFQEATNKNRDSRQLGYWRWITASLRK
;
A
#
# COMPACT_ATOMS: atom_id res chain seq x y z
N MET A 1 52.97 14.52 -8.34
CA MET A 1 52.10 13.59 -7.59
C MET A 1 50.67 13.89 -8.01
N LEU A 2 50.13 13.06 -8.89
CA LEU A 2 48.81 13.21 -9.50
C LEU A 2 47.79 12.34 -8.76
N ALA A 3 46.56 12.86 -8.64
CA ALA A 3 45.28 12.13 -8.59
C ALA A 3 45.01 11.25 -7.34
N HIS A 4 43.81 11.15 -6.76
CA HIS A 4 42.47 11.59 -7.13
C HIS A 4 41.62 11.77 -5.88
N GLY A 5 40.73 12.77 -5.91
CA GLY A 5 39.62 12.89 -4.99
C GLY A 5 38.55 11.83 -5.25
N ILE A 6 37.92 11.36 -4.18
CA ILE A 6 36.65 10.66 -4.22
C ILE A 6 35.66 11.54 -3.45
N LYS A 7 34.96 12.40 -4.19
CA LYS A 7 33.65 12.90 -3.77
C LYS A 7 32.64 11.92 -4.36
N ASN A 8 32.03 11.09 -3.51
CA ASN A 8 30.89 10.27 -3.90
C ASN A 8 29.85 10.28 -2.78
N GLU A 9 29.21 11.43 -2.62
CA GLU A 9 27.85 11.48 -2.13
C GLU A 9 27.02 12.06 -3.27
N GLN A 10 26.60 11.17 -4.18
CA GLN A 10 25.48 11.46 -5.05
C GLN A 10 24.23 11.56 -4.16
N ASN A 11 24.05 12.74 -3.61
CA ASN A 11 22.76 13.23 -3.15
C ASN A 11 21.91 13.32 -4.42
N VAL A 12 21.26 12.22 -4.79
CA VAL A 12 20.26 12.19 -5.85
C VAL A 12 19.12 13.04 -5.32
N GLN A 13 19.19 14.34 -5.61
CA GLN A 13 18.07 15.25 -5.46
C GLN A 13 16.93 14.65 -6.28
N ASP A 14 15.99 14.00 -5.60
CA ASP A 14 14.74 13.59 -6.21
C ASP A 14 14.16 14.82 -6.90
N SER A 15 14.08 14.76 -8.23
CA SER A 15 13.59 15.87 -9.04
C SER A 15 12.30 16.42 -8.41
N PRO A 16 12.12 17.75 -8.30
CA PRO A 16 10.92 18.36 -7.74
C PRO A 16 9.61 17.78 -8.32
N PHE A 17 9.68 17.30 -9.57
CA PHE A 17 8.59 16.62 -10.26
C PHE A 17 8.22 15.25 -9.64
N LYS A 18 9.21 14.46 -9.21
CA LYS A 18 8.99 13.16 -8.56
C LYS A 18 8.40 13.31 -7.16
N ALA A 19 8.89 14.29 -6.38
CA ALA A 19 8.33 14.64 -5.08
C ALA A 19 6.87 15.10 -5.21
N HIS A 20 6.58 15.98 -6.18
CA HIS A 20 5.22 16.42 -6.48
C HIS A 20 4.29 15.24 -6.85
N LYS A 21 4.72 14.37 -7.78
CA LYS A 21 3.91 13.21 -8.19
C LYS A 21 3.63 12.25 -7.04
N ASN A 22 4.62 12.00 -6.17
CA ASN A 22 4.44 11.15 -5.00
C ASN A 22 3.46 11.75 -3.99
N PHE A 23 3.54 13.07 -3.76
CA PHE A 23 2.63 13.74 -2.84
C PHE A 23 1.19 13.74 -3.35
N MET A 24 0.98 14.06 -4.64
CA MET A 24 -0.35 13.97 -5.27
C MET A 24 -0.92 12.55 -5.18
N LEU A 25 -0.08 11.53 -5.31
CA LEU A 25 -0.49 10.14 -5.15
C LEU A 25 -0.92 9.86 -3.70
N GLN A 26 -0.17 10.30 -2.69
CA GLN A 26 -0.55 10.16 -1.28
C GLN A 26 -1.85 10.91 -0.97
N GLN A 27 -2.04 12.11 -1.51
CA GLN A 27 -3.26 12.88 -1.32
C GLN A 27 -4.50 12.18 -1.88
N ARG A 28 -4.40 11.56 -3.07
CA ARG A 28 -5.47 10.72 -3.63
C ARG A 28 -5.77 9.49 -2.76
N VAL A 29 -4.75 8.91 -2.13
CA VAL A 29 -4.93 7.78 -1.21
C VAL A 29 -5.63 8.25 0.06
N LEU A 30 -5.23 9.38 0.65
CA LEU A 30 -5.91 9.97 1.81
C LEU A 30 -7.38 10.26 1.52
N GLU A 31 -7.69 10.83 0.36
CA GLU A 31 -9.07 11.06 -0.07
C GLU A 31 -9.86 9.74 -0.14
N ALA A 32 -9.25 8.68 -0.66
CA ALA A 32 -9.86 7.34 -0.69
C ALA A 32 -10.10 6.77 0.71
N VAL A 33 -9.11 6.88 1.62
CA VAL A 33 -9.24 6.50 3.04
C VAL A 33 -10.43 7.23 3.68
N ILE A 34 -10.51 8.55 3.51
CA ILE A 34 -11.62 9.35 4.05
C ILE A 34 -12.96 8.91 3.47
N LYS A 35 -13.06 8.65 2.17
CA LYS A 35 -14.31 8.23 1.52
C LYS A 35 -14.73 6.80 1.87
N CYS A 36 -13.79 5.91 2.14
CA CYS A 36 -14.09 4.51 2.46
C CYS A 36 -14.33 4.28 3.95
N TRP A 37 -14.09 5.26 4.83
CA TRP A 37 -14.47 5.15 6.24
C TRP A 37 -15.98 4.89 6.38
N LYS A 38 -16.35 3.81 7.08
CA LYS A 38 -17.72 3.32 7.22
C LYS A 38 -18.58 4.17 8.15
N GLY A 39 -17.99 5.00 9.01
CA GLY A 39 -18.76 5.80 9.96
C GLY A 39 -19.06 5.10 11.29
N GLU A 40 -18.48 3.93 11.57
CA GLU A 40 -18.86 3.11 12.73
C GLU A 40 -18.20 3.58 14.03
N HIS A 41 -16.95 4.05 13.97
CA HIS A 41 -16.19 4.47 15.16
C HIS A 41 -15.74 5.94 15.05
N GLY A 42 -16.08 6.73 16.06
CA GLY A 42 -15.70 8.15 16.13
C GLY A 42 -14.20 8.35 16.35
N GLU A 43 -13.50 7.39 16.99
CA GLU A 43 -12.05 7.42 17.20
C GLU A 43 -11.27 7.46 15.88
N THR A 44 -11.79 6.78 14.85
CA THR A 44 -11.23 6.79 13.49
C THR A 44 -11.19 8.20 12.89
N ILE A 45 -12.13 9.09 13.25
CA ILE A 45 -12.11 10.50 12.81
C ILE A 45 -10.85 11.19 13.34
N PHE A 46 -10.49 10.97 14.61
CA PHE A 46 -9.28 11.56 15.20
C PHE A 46 -8.03 11.04 14.51
N ALA A 47 -7.97 9.72 14.26
CA ALA A 47 -6.84 9.11 13.56
C ALA A 47 -6.66 9.67 12.14
N ILE A 48 -7.75 9.81 11.37
CA ILE A 48 -7.75 10.43 10.03
C ILE A 48 -7.29 11.89 10.08
N VAL A 49 -7.74 12.67 11.07
CA VAL A 49 -7.33 14.07 11.25
C VAL A 49 -5.83 14.17 11.52
N GLU A 50 -5.29 13.33 12.40
CA GLU A 50 -3.86 13.29 12.69
C GLU A 50 -3.03 12.83 11.49
N LEU A 51 -3.50 11.83 10.74
CA LEU A 51 -2.88 11.40 9.48
C LEU A 51 -2.79 12.57 8.48
N ALA A 52 -3.87 13.33 8.28
CA ALA A 52 -3.89 14.47 7.37
C ALA A 52 -2.93 15.60 7.81
N LYS A 53 -2.88 15.90 9.12
CA LYS A 53 -1.91 16.87 9.68
C LYS A 53 -0.47 16.41 9.49
N ASN A 54 -0.19 15.14 9.75
CA ASN A 54 1.14 14.56 9.57
C ASN A 54 1.58 14.66 8.11
N MET A 55 0.69 14.31 7.17
CA MET A 55 0.94 14.47 5.74
C MET A 55 1.18 15.93 5.33
N GLU A 56 0.40 16.88 5.86
CA GLU A 56 0.60 18.31 5.57
C GLU A 56 1.92 18.85 6.17
N SER A 57 2.34 18.37 7.34
CA SER A 57 3.61 18.80 7.96
C SER A 57 4.83 18.37 7.14
N GLN A 58 4.73 17.23 6.43
CA GLN A 58 5.75 16.70 5.53
C GLN A 58 5.69 17.34 4.12
N MET A 59 4.70 18.20 3.87
CA MET A 59 4.50 18.83 2.56
C MET A 59 5.67 19.78 2.23
N PRO A 60 6.34 19.60 1.09
CA PRO A 60 7.39 20.51 0.63
C PRO A 60 6.87 21.95 0.55
N SER A 61 7.65 22.92 1.03
CA SER A 61 7.26 24.34 1.01
C SER A 61 6.92 24.86 -0.39
N SER A 62 7.55 24.31 -1.42
CA SER A 62 7.27 24.62 -2.83
C SER A 62 5.86 24.21 -3.29
N LEU A 63 5.22 23.27 -2.61
CA LEU A 63 3.89 22.77 -2.97
C LEU A 63 2.75 23.46 -2.19
N ARG A 64 3.03 24.12 -1.05
CA ARG A 64 2.01 24.64 -0.11
C ARG A 64 0.97 25.58 -0.73
N ASN A 65 1.31 26.26 -1.83
CA ASN A 65 0.43 27.18 -2.54
C ASN A 65 -0.04 26.65 -3.91
N LEU A 66 0.47 25.50 -4.36
CA LEU A 66 0.19 24.95 -5.69
C LEU A 66 -0.88 23.88 -5.68
N ILE A 67 -1.05 23.19 -4.55
CA ILE A 67 -1.98 22.07 -4.43
C ILE A 67 -2.84 22.24 -3.18
N GLU A 68 -4.02 21.63 -3.22
CA GLU A 68 -4.91 21.52 -2.08
C GLU A 68 -4.18 20.83 -0.93
N ARG A 69 -4.35 21.35 0.29
CA ARG A 69 -3.69 20.81 1.48
C ARG A 69 -4.39 19.53 1.94
N PRO A 70 -3.66 18.52 2.46
CA PRO A 70 -4.28 17.30 2.97
C PRO A 70 -5.40 17.55 4.00
N THR A 71 -5.25 18.56 4.87
CA THR A 71 -6.30 18.91 5.84
C THR A 71 -7.58 19.43 5.20
N GLN A 72 -7.51 20.04 4.01
CA GLN A 72 -8.70 20.49 3.31
C GLN A 72 -9.61 19.32 2.94
N LEU A 73 -9.05 18.15 2.61
CA LEU A 73 -9.82 16.93 2.28
C LEU A 73 -10.69 16.41 3.43
N LEU A 74 -10.41 16.82 4.68
CA LEU A 74 -11.18 16.36 5.84
C LEU A 74 -12.65 16.75 5.77
N TYR A 75 -13.03 17.73 4.94
CA TYR A 75 -14.45 18.06 4.71
C TYR A 75 -15.27 16.86 4.20
N HIS A 76 -14.64 15.90 3.53
CA HIS A 76 -15.31 14.69 3.06
C HIS A 76 -15.83 13.81 4.20
N LEU A 77 -15.36 13.99 5.44
CA LEU A 77 -15.86 13.29 6.63
C LEU A 77 -17.30 13.69 6.99
N TYR A 78 -17.83 14.79 6.43
CA TYR A 78 -19.21 15.22 6.64
C TYR A 78 -20.18 14.66 5.57
N LEU A 79 -19.69 13.88 4.61
CA LEU A 79 -20.44 13.46 3.43
C LEU A 79 -20.69 11.96 3.42
N GLY A 80 -21.71 11.53 2.67
CA GLY A 80 -22.00 10.12 2.43
C GLY A 80 -22.81 9.47 3.54
N PHE A 81 -23.53 10.26 4.35
CA PHE A 81 -24.45 9.75 5.36
C PHE A 81 -25.85 9.53 4.78
N PRO A 82 -26.67 8.63 5.36
CA PRO A 82 -28.09 8.53 5.07
C PRO A 82 -28.80 9.86 5.31
N GLU A 83 -29.98 10.05 4.69
CA GLU A 83 -30.74 11.30 4.71
C GLU A 83 -30.90 11.94 6.10
N THR A 84 -31.24 11.12 7.11
CA THR A 84 -31.35 11.60 8.50
C THR A 84 -30.04 12.14 9.03
N GLY A 85 -28.92 11.46 8.76
CA GLY A 85 -27.59 11.91 9.16
C GLY A 85 -27.20 13.20 8.42
N GLU A 86 -27.37 13.22 7.09
CA GLU A 86 -27.06 14.40 6.27
C GLU A 86 -27.85 15.64 6.72
N CYS A 87 -29.12 15.48 7.13
CA CYS A 87 -29.93 16.57 7.65
C CYS A 87 -29.35 17.17 8.94
N ILE A 88 -29.00 16.31 9.91
CA ILE A 88 -28.40 16.74 11.19
C ILE A 88 -27.06 17.44 10.94
N ILE A 89 -26.21 16.84 10.11
CA ILE A 89 -24.89 17.36 9.78
C ILE A 89 -25.02 18.69 9.04
N SER A 90 -25.94 18.82 8.09
CA SER A 90 -26.19 20.07 7.35
C SER A 90 -26.67 21.18 8.27
N HIS A 91 -27.63 20.91 9.16
CA HIS A 91 -28.08 21.91 10.13
C HIS A 91 -26.95 22.37 11.07
N TRP A 92 -26.02 21.46 11.41
CA TRP A 92 -24.83 21.81 12.19
C TRP A 92 -23.81 22.62 11.37
N LYS A 93 -23.62 22.31 10.08
CA LYS A 93 -22.76 23.05 9.14
C LYS A 93 -23.26 24.49 8.93
N ASP A 94 -24.57 24.69 8.81
CA ASP A 94 -25.19 26.01 8.54
C ASP A 94 -24.93 27.06 9.63
N LYS A 95 -24.59 26.62 10.84
CA LYS A 95 -24.25 27.50 11.98
C LYS A 95 -22.78 27.96 11.94
N ARG A 96 -22.00 27.55 10.95
CA ARG A 96 -20.56 27.78 10.84
C ARG A 96 -20.21 28.53 9.57
N LYS A 97 -19.08 29.24 9.58
CA LYS A 97 -18.57 29.87 8.36
C LYS A 97 -18.00 28.78 7.45
N TRP A 98 -18.28 28.88 6.15
CA TRP A 98 -17.80 27.93 5.15
C TRP A 98 -16.30 27.61 5.25
N ARG A 99 -15.46 28.63 5.47
CA ARG A 99 -14.01 28.48 5.60
C ARG A 99 -13.60 27.61 6.79
N ASP A 100 -14.38 27.66 7.87
CA ASP A 100 -14.06 26.96 9.11
C ASP A 100 -14.36 25.46 8.99
N ILE A 101 -15.26 25.06 8.08
CA ILE A 101 -15.66 23.65 7.89
C ILE A 101 -14.47 22.77 7.48
N PHE A 102 -13.49 23.34 6.77
CA PHE A 102 -12.27 22.65 6.32
C PHE A 102 -11.19 22.55 7.40
N LEU A 103 -11.35 23.23 8.55
CA LEU A 103 -10.34 23.23 9.59
C LEU A 103 -10.36 21.91 10.36
N PRO A 104 -9.19 21.30 10.64
CA PRO A 104 -9.09 20.12 11.49
C PRO A 104 -9.84 20.27 12.82
N GLU A 105 -9.78 21.45 13.45
CA GLU A 105 -10.44 21.73 14.72
C GLU A 105 -11.96 21.59 14.61
N THR A 106 -12.55 22.02 13.48
CA THR A 106 -13.98 21.89 13.23
C THR A 106 -14.39 20.43 13.04
N VAL A 107 -13.55 19.62 12.41
CA VAL A 107 -13.77 18.17 12.25
C VAL A 107 -13.71 17.47 13.62
N LEU A 108 -12.79 17.89 14.49
CA LEU A 108 -12.71 17.36 15.85
C LEU A 108 -13.92 17.77 16.71
N ILE A 109 -14.45 18.97 16.52
CA ILE A 109 -15.71 19.40 17.16
C ILE A 109 -16.87 18.53 16.66
N PHE A 110 -16.95 18.28 15.35
CA PHE A 110 -17.93 17.35 14.78
C PHE A 110 -17.87 15.95 15.42
N ALA A 111 -16.66 15.39 15.55
CA ALA A 111 -16.44 14.08 16.15
C ALA A 111 -16.91 14.00 17.62
N ARG A 112 -16.84 15.10 18.37
CA ARG A 112 -17.23 15.17 19.78
C ARG A 112 -18.70 15.51 19.99
N GLU A 113 -19.23 16.43 19.18
CA GLU A 113 -20.56 17.01 19.41
C GLU A 113 -21.64 16.37 18.56
N VAL A 114 -21.35 16.02 17.30
CA VAL A 114 -22.38 15.63 16.33
C VAL A 114 -22.38 14.13 16.11
N TRP A 115 -21.21 13.54 15.84
CA TRP A 115 -21.10 12.12 15.54
C TRP A 115 -21.72 11.23 16.63
N PRO A 116 -21.53 11.50 17.95
CA PRO A 116 -22.17 10.71 18.99
C PRO A 116 -23.69 10.87 19.05
N MET A 117 -24.21 12.01 18.60
CA MET A 117 -25.65 12.33 18.58
C MET A 117 -26.38 11.75 17.37
N LEU A 118 -25.64 11.28 16.34
CA LEU A 118 -26.25 10.65 15.19
C LEU A 118 -26.98 9.35 15.62
N PRO A 119 -28.22 9.13 15.15
CA PRO A 119 -28.90 7.85 15.33
C PRO A 119 -28.04 6.68 14.83
N VAL A 120 -28.10 5.52 15.50
CA VAL A 120 -27.31 4.34 15.11
C VAL A 120 -27.55 3.95 13.64
N SER A 121 -28.78 4.08 13.14
CA SER A 121 -29.13 3.82 11.74
C SER A 121 -28.61 4.87 10.76
N ALA A 122 -28.17 6.04 11.24
CA ALA A 122 -27.72 7.18 10.45
C ALA A 122 -26.20 7.41 10.54
N LYS A 123 -25.47 6.61 11.34
CA LYS A 123 -24.00 6.65 11.43
C LYS A 123 -23.29 5.97 10.26
N PRO A 124 -23.72 4.79 9.77
CA PRO A 124 -23.04 4.12 8.67
C PRO A 124 -23.11 4.96 7.39
N ARG A 125 -21.97 5.15 6.73
CA ARG A 125 -21.85 5.87 5.47
C ARG A 125 -22.13 4.96 4.29
N PHE A 126 -22.50 5.52 3.15
CA PHE A 126 -22.66 4.74 1.92
C PHE A 126 -21.32 4.21 1.43
N ASN A 127 -21.27 2.94 1.04
CA ASN A 127 -20.11 2.37 0.36
C ASN A 127 -19.93 3.08 -1.00
N PRO A 128 -18.78 3.74 -1.25
CA PRO A 128 -18.54 4.46 -2.49
C PRO A 128 -18.28 3.57 -3.72
N ASP A 129 -18.21 2.24 -3.57
CA ASP A 129 -17.84 1.27 -4.61
C ASP A 129 -16.57 1.71 -5.38
N MET A 130 -15.50 1.95 -4.61
CA MET A 130 -14.30 2.58 -5.15
C MET A 130 -13.43 1.57 -5.90
N VAL A 131 -13.16 1.88 -7.18
CA VAL A 131 -12.22 1.13 -8.02
C VAL A 131 -10.94 1.92 -8.17
N MET A 132 -9.80 1.30 -7.83
CA MET A 132 -8.48 1.92 -7.89
C MET A 132 -7.50 1.09 -8.73
N ASP A 133 -6.41 1.72 -9.18
CA ASP A 133 -5.27 0.95 -9.69
C ASP A 133 -4.54 0.21 -8.54
N ALA A 134 -3.75 -0.80 -8.90
CA ALA A 134 -3.09 -1.66 -7.91
C ALA A 134 -2.10 -0.89 -7.01
N LEU A 135 -1.44 0.16 -7.51
CA LEU A 135 -0.50 0.94 -6.72
C LEU A 135 -1.23 1.80 -5.68
N LEU A 136 -2.34 2.40 -6.07
CA LEU A 136 -3.23 3.14 -5.19
C LEU A 136 -3.83 2.22 -4.11
N LYS A 137 -4.31 1.02 -4.49
CA LYS A 137 -4.83 0.05 -3.52
C LYS A 137 -3.78 -0.34 -2.48
N ILE A 138 -2.55 -0.69 -2.90
CA ILE A 138 -1.49 -1.06 -1.95
C ILE A 138 -1.21 0.07 -0.95
N ARG A 139 -1.21 1.32 -1.41
CA ARG A 139 -1.01 2.49 -0.54
C ARG A 139 -2.21 2.75 0.37
N PHE A 140 -3.42 2.52 -0.12
CA PHE A 140 -4.65 2.60 0.66
C PHE A 140 -4.62 1.56 1.79
N ASP A 141 -4.39 0.29 1.46
CA ASP A 141 -4.34 -0.80 2.44
C ASP A 141 -3.26 -0.52 3.51
N ALA A 142 -2.11 0.03 3.11
CA ALA A 142 -1.05 0.43 4.04
C ALA A 142 -1.44 1.60 4.95
N MET A 143 -2.10 2.63 4.42
CA MET A 143 -2.58 3.76 5.24
C MET A 143 -3.70 3.35 6.20
N VAL A 144 -4.61 2.46 5.78
CA VAL A 144 -5.68 1.93 6.65
C VAL A 144 -5.08 1.10 7.78
N MET A 145 -4.07 0.28 7.49
CA MET A 145 -3.34 -0.49 8.51
C MET A 145 -2.59 0.43 9.50
N GLU A 146 -2.00 1.53 9.03
CA GLU A 146 -1.34 2.52 9.90
C GLU A 146 -2.30 3.17 10.90
N LEU A 147 -3.59 3.32 10.54
CA LEU A 147 -4.61 3.86 11.43
C LEU A 147 -5.02 2.89 12.53
N GLY A 148 -4.77 1.58 12.39
CA GLY A 148 -5.11 0.56 13.39
C GLY A 148 -6.62 0.30 13.57
N HIS A 149 -7.43 0.66 12.56
CA HIS A 149 -8.88 0.53 12.56
C HIS A 149 -9.39 -0.09 11.25
N GLU A 150 -8.74 -1.14 10.77
CA GLU A 150 -8.98 -1.69 9.42
C GLU A 150 -10.44 -2.07 9.18
N ASP A 151 -11.12 -2.60 10.19
CA ASP A 151 -12.52 -2.99 10.12
C ASP A 151 -13.49 -1.82 9.93
N ASP A 152 -13.08 -0.57 10.17
CA ASP A 152 -13.90 0.64 9.99
C ASP A 152 -13.82 1.21 8.55
N PHE A 153 -13.25 0.47 7.60
CA PHE A 153 -13.12 0.89 6.20
C PHE A 153 -13.74 -0.12 5.22
N TYR A 154 -14.44 0.40 4.21
CA TYR A 154 -14.85 -0.39 3.05
C TYR A 154 -13.62 -0.81 2.24
N ASP A 155 -13.64 -2.04 1.71
CA ASP A 155 -12.59 -2.50 0.80
C ASP A 155 -12.69 -1.76 -0.54
N VAL A 156 -11.53 -1.57 -1.17
CA VAL A 156 -11.39 -0.96 -2.48
C VAL A 156 -11.03 -2.03 -3.50
N SER A 157 -11.77 -2.09 -4.61
CA SER A 157 -11.54 -3.06 -5.66
C SER A 157 -10.44 -2.59 -6.61
N THR A 158 -9.67 -3.53 -7.19
CA THR A 158 -8.86 -3.20 -8.37
C THR A 158 -9.66 -3.42 -9.65
N TYR A 159 -9.28 -2.73 -10.74
CA TYR A 159 -9.84 -2.99 -12.07
C TYR A 159 -9.74 -4.46 -12.51
N GLN A 160 -8.72 -5.20 -12.04
CA GLN A 160 -8.60 -6.61 -12.37
C GLN A 160 -9.57 -7.49 -11.57
N ASP A 161 -9.95 -7.06 -10.37
CA ASP A 161 -10.91 -7.79 -9.53
C ASP A 161 -12.34 -7.56 -10.02
N SER A 162 -12.67 -6.34 -10.46
CA SER A 162 -13.97 -6.04 -11.06
C SER A 162 -14.22 -6.80 -12.38
N MET A 163 -13.18 -7.05 -13.19
CA MET A 163 -13.30 -7.89 -14.39
C MET A 163 -13.43 -9.39 -14.10
N LYS A 164 -12.88 -9.89 -12.98
CA LYS A 164 -13.03 -11.31 -12.60
C LYS A 164 -14.45 -11.66 -12.15
N VAL A 165 -15.16 -10.71 -11.52
CA VAL A 165 -16.57 -10.87 -11.16
C VAL A 165 -17.44 -11.04 -12.41
N ALA A 166 -17.11 -10.35 -13.51
CA ALA A 166 -17.82 -10.48 -14.79
C ALA A 166 -17.51 -11.78 -15.57
N ALA A 167 -16.36 -12.42 -15.33
CA ALA A 167 -15.89 -13.57 -16.09
C ALA A 167 -16.21 -14.94 -15.45
N GLY A 168 -16.88 -14.98 -14.29
CA GLY A 168 -17.17 -16.19 -13.51
C GLY A 168 -18.10 -17.23 -14.16
N ILE A 169 -18.57 -17.01 -15.39
CA ILE A 169 -19.42 -17.94 -16.14
C ILE A 169 -18.65 -18.42 -17.38
N LYS A 170 -17.81 -19.45 -17.24
CA LYS A 170 -17.71 -20.58 -18.20
C LYS A 170 -16.65 -21.61 -17.77
N LYS A 171 -17.08 -22.87 -17.85
CA LYS A 171 -16.44 -24.08 -17.34
C LYS A 171 -15.12 -24.44 -18.05
N SER A 172 -14.28 -25.07 -17.25
CA SER A 172 -13.10 -25.88 -17.56
C SER A 172 -13.35 -27.00 -18.59
N THR A 173 -12.38 -27.19 -19.49
CA THR A 173 -12.03 -28.51 -20.07
C THR A 173 -10.53 -28.60 -20.36
N LYS A 174 -10.03 -29.84 -20.35
CA LYS A 174 -8.66 -30.30 -20.09
C LYS A 174 -7.60 -30.05 -21.20
N ALA A 175 -6.35 -29.95 -20.70
CA ALA A 175 -5.06 -30.45 -21.18
C ALA A 175 -4.37 -29.89 -22.46
N ALA A 176 -3.18 -29.31 -22.28
CA ALA A 176 -1.90 -29.68 -22.89
C ALA A 176 -0.77 -28.80 -22.29
N PHE A 177 0.37 -29.40 -21.92
CA PHE A 177 1.52 -28.67 -21.35
C PHE A 177 2.13 -27.76 -22.43
N ARG A 178 1.99 -26.44 -22.25
CA ARG A 178 2.55 -25.38 -23.10
C ARG A 178 3.47 -24.48 -22.25
N PRO A 179 4.39 -23.72 -22.86
CA PRO A 179 5.33 -22.87 -22.13
C PRO A 179 4.53 -21.91 -21.25
N HIS A 180 4.82 -21.91 -19.96
CA HIS A 180 4.05 -21.29 -18.87
C HIS A 180 3.37 -19.98 -19.26
N ASP A 181 2.12 -20.06 -19.75
CA ASP A 181 1.22 -18.92 -19.84
C ASP A 181 0.79 -18.60 -18.40
N TYR A 182 1.12 -17.40 -17.93
CA TYR A 182 0.85 -16.89 -16.57
C TYR A 182 -0.65 -16.76 -16.23
N ARG A 183 -1.56 -17.34 -17.01
CA ARG A 183 -3.02 -17.13 -16.91
C ARG A 183 -3.75 -18.03 -15.91
N GLY A 184 -3.03 -18.70 -15.00
CA GLY A 184 -3.66 -19.60 -14.01
C GLY A 184 -2.84 -19.91 -12.76
N GLN A 185 -1.76 -19.17 -12.48
CA GLN A 185 -1.04 -19.35 -11.20
C GLN A 185 -1.87 -18.75 -10.05
N ASN A 186 -1.87 -19.44 -8.91
CA ASN A 186 -2.44 -18.85 -7.70
C ASN A 186 -1.65 -17.58 -7.34
N VAL A 187 -2.28 -16.63 -6.64
CA VAL A 187 -1.64 -15.35 -6.29
C VAL A 187 -0.35 -15.57 -5.48
N SER A 188 -0.31 -16.62 -4.65
CA SER A 188 0.82 -17.00 -3.82
C SER A 188 2.07 -17.38 -4.62
N ASP A 189 1.91 -18.12 -5.72
CA ASP A 189 2.98 -18.53 -6.62
C ASP A 189 3.55 -17.30 -7.31
N LEU A 190 2.68 -16.41 -7.82
CA LEU A 190 3.10 -15.18 -8.47
C LEU A 190 3.87 -14.26 -7.50
N PHE A 191 3.42 -14.14 -6.25
CA PHE A 191 4.12 -13.42 -5.20
C PHE A 191 5.49 -14.04 -4.93
N PHE A 192 5.55 -15.36 -4.75
CA PHE A 192 6.79 -16.10 -4.52
C PHE A 192 7.80 -15.87 -5.66
N TYR A 193 7.38 -16.01 -6.93
CA TYR A 193 8.24 -15.75 -8.09
C TYR A 193 8.75 -14.31 -8.13
N ARG A 194 7.90 -13.32 -7.82
CA ARG A 194 8.30 -11.90 -7.78
C ARG A 194 9.31 -11.64 -6.68
N MET A 195 9.05 -12.14 -5.48
CA MET A 195 9.96 -12.00 -4.33
C MET A 195 11.34 -12.60 -4.65
N LEU A 196 11.37 -13.84 -5.15
CA LEU A 196 12.62 -14.49 -5.54
C LEU A 196 13.38 -13.70 -6.61
N ARG A 197 12.68 -13.12 -7.58
CA ARG A 197 13.29 -12.26 -8.61
C ARG A 197 13.88 -10.98 -8.02
N GLN A 198 13.22 -10.35 -7.06
CA GLN A 198 13.73 -9.14 -6.40
C GLN A 198 14.97 -9.45 -5.55
N LEU A 199 14.93 -10.51 -4.74
CA LEU A 199 16.08 -10.95 -3.96
C LEU A 199 17.30 -11.26 -4.85
N ALA A 200 17.07 -11.83 -6.03
CA ALA A 200 18.17 -12.14 -6.95
C ALA A 200 18.75 -10.91 -7.68
N LYS A 201 18.00 -9.81 -7.76
CA LYS A 201 18.50 -8.50 -8.26
C LYS A 201 19.34 -7.79 -7.21
N HIS A 202 18.97 -7.91 -5.94
CA HIS A 202 19.64 -7.29 -4.79
C HIS A 202 20.60 -8.26 -4.12
N ARG A 203 21.73 -8.55 -4.78
CA ARG A 203 22.72 -9.55 -4.29
C ARG A 203 23.43 -9.14 -3.00
N GLU A 204 23.37 -7.87 -2.65
CA GLU A 204 23.84 -7.29 -1.40
C GLU A 204 22.93 -7.63 -0.21
N VAL A 205 21.70 -8.05 -0.45
CA VAL A 205 20.71 -8.41 0.57
C VAL A 205 20.70 -9.93 0.77
N CYS A 206 20.78 -10.37 2.03
CA CYS A 206 20.66 -11.77 2.38
C CYS A 206 19.21 -12.27 2.13
N PRO A 207 19.00 -13.36 1.36
CA PRO A 207 17.66 -13.86 1.08
C PRO A 207 16.89 -14.38 2.30
N ASN A 208 17.58 -14.75 3.38
CA ASN A 208 16.96 -15.38 4.55
C ASN A 208 16.45 -14.36 5.57
N CYS A 209 17.27 -13.37 5.93
CA CYS A 209 16.94 -12.35 6.95
C CYS A 209 16.74 -10.94 6.38
N LEU A 210 16.86 -10.77 5.05
CA LEU A 210 16.64 -9.50 4.34
C LEU A 210 17.56 -8.34 4.77
N SER A 211 18.67 -8.64 5.45
CA SER A 211 19.69 -7.68 5.88
C SER A 211 20.90 -7.64 4.94
N GLN A 212 21.69 -6.57 4.99
CA GLN A 212 22.89 -6.43 4.15
C GLN A 212 24.10 -7.15 4.75
N HIS A 213 24.32 -8.40 4.33
CA HIS A 213 25.54 -9.16 4.61
C HIS A 213 25.65 -10.35 3.65
N LYS A 214 26.83 -11.00 3.64
CA LYS A 214 27.02 -12.25 2.91
C LYS A 214 26.23 -13.38 3.57
N LEU A 215 25.77 -14.35 2.77
CA LEU A 215 25.02 -15.51 3.27
C LEU A 215 25.77 -16.30 4.36
N LEU A 216 27.09 -16.41 4.24
CA LEU A 216 27.95 -17.10 5.24
C LEU A 216 27.96 -16.43 6.63
N ALA A 217 27.58 -15.16 6.72
CA ALA A 217 27.51 -14.41 7.96
C ALA A 217 26.07 -14.27 8.48
N CYS A 218 25.13 -15.04 7.91
CA CYS A 218 23.74 -15.01 8.29
C CYS A 218 23.47 -16.01 9.42
N ASP A 219 22.91 -15.54 10.54
CA ASP A 219 22.52 -16.41 11.64
C ASP A 219 21.17 -17.12 11.38
N GLU A 220 20.40 -16.67 10.39
CA GLU A 220 19.08 -17.20 10.01
C GLU A 220 19.16 -18.24 8.87
N VAL A 221 20.28 -18.97 8.77
CA VAL A 221 20.41 -20.05 7.78
C VAL A 221 19.74 -21.31 8.31
N LEU A 222 18.49 -21.52 7.88
CA LEU A 222 17.72 -22.71 8.26
C LEU A 222 18.33 -23.99 7.67
N GLU A 223 18.35 -25.05 8.46
CA GLU A 223 18.88 -26.36 8.05
C GLU A 223 18.03 -27.01 6.96
N ASN A 224 16.72 -26.83 7.02
CA ASN A 224 15.79 -27.35 6.03
C ASN A 224 15.88 -26.50 4.75
N PRO A 225 16.34 -27.07 3.62
CA PRO A 225 16.45 -26.31 2.38
C PRO A 225 15.12 -25.74 1.89
N TRP A 226 13.99 -26.38 2.22
CA TRP A 226 12.66 -25.91 1.79
C TRP A 226 12.27 -24.58 2.42
N GLU A 227 12.70 -24.36 3.66
CA GLU A 227 12.43 -23.14 4.43
C GLU A 227 13.54 -22.08 4.21
N ASN A 228 14.67 -22.48 3.62
CA ASN A 228 15.81 -21.61 3.35
C ASN A 228 15.66 -20.89 2.00
N LEU A 229 15.28 -19.61 2.02
CA LEU A 229 15.07 -18.80 0.81
C LEU A 229 16.33 -18.66 -0.06
N ALA A 230 17.52 -18.72 0.54
CA ALA A 230 18.79 -18.70 -0.21
C ALA A 230 18.97 -19.94 -1.10
N ALA A 231 18.32 -21.06 -0.78
CA ALA A 231 18.33 -22.27 -1.61
C ALA A 231 17.75 -22.01 -3.01
N TYR A 232 16.80 -21.07 -3.14
CA TYR A 232 16.14 -20.74 -4.40
C TYR A 232 16.88 -19.68 -5.23
N THR A 233 17.70 -18.83 -4.59
CA THR A 233 18.23 -17.60 -5.21
C THR A 233 19.76 -17.62 -5.39
N HIS A 234 20.51 -18.27 -4.49
CA HIS A 234 21.96 -18.08 -4.41
C HIS A 234 22.75 -19.17 -5.15
N GLY A 235 23.40 -18.87 -6.28
CA GLY A 235 24.09 -19.87 -7.13
C GLY A 235 24.91 -20.92 -6.38
N ASN A 236 25.69 -20.47 -5.40
CA ASN A 236 26.64 -21.31 -4.64
C ASN A 236 26.07 -21.79 -3.29
N PHE A 237 24.75 -21.91 -3.14
CA PHE A 237 24.11 -22.34 -1.88
C PHE A 237 24.70 -23.64 -1.33
N GLN A 238 24.89 -24.65 -2.20
CA GLN A 238 25.41 -25.96 -1.78
C GLN A 238 26.85 -25.87 -1.28
N GLU A 239 27.68 -25.05 -1.93
CA GLU A 239 29.07 -24.81 -1.51
C GLU A 239 29.13 -24.02 -0.20
N ALA A 240 28.26 -23.01 -0.04
CA ALA A 240 28.25 -22.14 1.13
C ALA A 240 27.67 -22.80 2.39
N THR A 241 26.76 -23.77 2.24
CA THR A 241 26.04 -24.39 3.36
C THR A 241 26.32 -25.88 3.53
N ASN A 242 27.01 -26.50 2.57
CA ASN A 242 27.20 -27.96 2.49
C ASN A 242 25.88 -28.76 2.49
N LYS A 243 24.78 -28.15 2.03
CA LYS A 243 23.44 -28.78 1.92
C LYS A 243 23.05 -28.96 0.45
N ASN A 244 22.29 -30.02 0.15
CA ASN A 244 21.80 -30.26 -1.20
C ASN A 244 20.54 -29.46 -1.53
N ARG A 245 20.43 -29.06 -2.80
CA ARG A 245 19.18 -28.51 -3.36
C ARG A 245 18.29 -29.63 -3.86
N ASP A 246 17.00 -29.44 -3.68
CA ASP A 246 16.00 -30.24 -4.38
C ASP A 246 15.88 -29.84 -5.87
N SER A 247 15.39 -30.77 -6.70
CA SER A 247 15.10 -30.58 -8.13
C SER A 247 14.22 -29.35 -8.42
N ARG A 248 13.22 -29.08 -7.58
CA ARG A 248 12.32 -27.94 -7.71
C ARG A 248 13.04 -26.63 -7.44
N GLN A 249 13.91 -26.60 -6.43
CA GLN A 249 14.73 -25.43 -6.07
C GLN A 249 15.74 -25.10 -7.17
N LEU A 250 16.36 -26.12 -7.76
CA LEU A 250 17.21 -25.97 -8.95
C LEU A 250 16.42 -25.41 -10.13
N GLY A 251 15.17 -25.86 -10.33
CA GLY A 251 14.27 -25.31 -11.33
C GLY A 251 14.01 -23.81 -11.15
N TYR A 252 13.67 -23.39 -9.92
CA TYR A 252 13.49 -21.97 -9.59
C TYR A 252 14.77 -21.16 -9.80
N TRP A 253 15.90 -21.63 -9.28
CA TRP A 253 17.19 -20.94 -9.44
C TRP A 253 17.57 -20.74 -10.91
N ARG A 254 17.40 -21.78 -11.76
CA ARG A 254 17.63 -21.69 -13.21
C ARG A 254 16.72 -20.65 -13.86
N TRP A 255 15.44 -20.64 -13.51
CA TRP A 255 14.48 -19.67 -14.01
C TRP A 255 14.87 -18.24 -13.63
N ILE A 256 15.19 -18.00 -12.35
CA ILE A 256 15.65 -16.69 -11.86
C ILE A 256 16.88 -16.25 -12.63
N THR A 257 17.89 -17.12 -12.73
CA THR A 257 19.16 -16.82 -13.41
C THR A 257 18.93 -16.48 -14.89
N ALA A 258 18.03 -17.20 -15.58
CA ALA A 258 17.65 -16.88 -16.95
C ALA A 258 16.89 -15.54 -17.06
N SER A 259 16.05 -15.22 -16.08
CA SER A 259 15.24 -13.99 -16.04
C SER A 259 16.05 -12.71 -15.77
N LEU A 260 17.26 -12.84 -15.24
CA LEU A 260 18.19 -11.74 -14.96
C LEU A 260 19.14 -11.46 -16.13
N ARG A 261 19.22 -12.34 -17.13
CA ARG A 261 20.05 -12.17 -18.34
C ARG A 261 19.32 -11.41 -19.47
N LYS A 262 18.05 -11.07 -19.26
CA LYS A 262 17.21 -10.28 -20.17
C LYS A 262 17.05 -8.88 -19.62
#